data_AF-A0A1T4ZIV6-F1
#
_entry.id   AF-A0A1T4ZIV6-F1
#
_cell.length_a   1.000
_cell.length_b   1.000
_cell.length_c   1.000
_cell.angle_alpha   90.00
_cell.angle_beta   90.00
_cell.angle_gamma   90.00
#
_symmetry.space_group_name_H-M   'P 1'
#
loop_
_entity.id
_entity.type
_entity.pdbx_description
1 polymer ?
#
loop_
_entity_poly.entity_id
_entity_poly.type
_entity_poly.pdbx_seq_one_letter_code
_entity_poly.pdbx_strand_id
1 'polypeptide(L)'
;MKTTLSKIIGSAILTTGVAVSLVTAPAYAGPKPPPPPNPAAIPVNASDLGIYDTTTFGFSNIFGGDTVGDGLVGQFKFNVSKTNTNQVLFQFENTGAVSSAFISQIKFSDTSSDSINNLFGISAIASFYNKGIVGFEKDLNDTNLAQSNLITGWQSNDSIGFNSIQQGANRDGIDQTEKLGLLFDGSFDKVISKLNSNQLKVGMHVQGIYGKSDTFASYVAPPKPPAPVEVPEPTTLVGLGLAFGGMLASRRRQSN
;
A
#
# COMPACT_ATOMS: atom_id res chain seq x y z
N MET A 1 8.99 53.28 31.31
CA MET A 1 10.15 52.56 31.89
C MET A 1 10.71 51.65 30.81
N LYS A 2 11.99 51.83 30.48
CA LYS A 2 12.78 51.01 29.55
C LYS A 2 13.56 49.99 30.37
N THR A 3 13.54 48.71 29.98
CA THR A 3 14.58 47.70 30.26
C THR A 3 14.39 46.50 29.32
N THR A 4 15.36 45.72 28.83
CA THR A 4 16.67 45.92 28.18
C THR A 4 17.23 44.48 28.00
N LEU A 5 17.78 44.19 26.80
CA LEU A 5 18.72 43.09 26.43
C LEU A 5 18.38 41.60 26.63
N SER A 6 18.57 40.83 25.55
CA SER A 6 19.70 39.88 25.45
C SER A 6 20.04 39.56 23.99
N LYS A 7 21.28 39.86 23.60
CA LYS A 7 21.95 39.49 22.34
C LYS A 7 22.91 38.34 22.65
N ILE A 8 22.96 37.29 21.82
CA ILE A 8 23.96 36.23 21.90
C ILE A 8 24.84 36.28 20.64
N ILE A 9 26.05 36.79 20.86
CA ILE A 9 27.40 36.37 20.40
C ILE A 9 27.45 35.46 19.15
N GLY A 10 27.87 36.03 18.02
CA GLY A 10 28.51 35.31 16.91
C GLY A 10 29.97 35.73 16.82
N SER A 11 30.89 34.79 17.05
CA SER A 11 32.33 35.01 17.07
C SER A 11 32.89 35.05 15.64
N ALA A 12 33.53 36.16 15.26
CA ALA A 12 34.27 36.28 14.01
C ALA A 12 35.76 36.06 14.29
N ILE A 13 36.33 34.99 13.74
CA ILE A 13 37.78 34.75 13.76
C ILE A 13 38.38 35.48 12.57
N LEU A 14 39.18 36.50 12.87
CA LEU A 14 39.99 37.26 11.95
C LEU A 14 41.36 36.58 11.84
N THR A 15 41.65 35.94 10.71
CA THR A 15 42.97 35.35 10.44
C THR A 15 43.62 36.11 9.29
N THR A 16 44.60 36.94 9.63
CA THR A 16 45.53 37.60 8.72
C THR A 16 46.44 36.58 8.05
N GLY A 17 46.40 36.50 6.71
CA GLY A 17 47.31 35.69 5.90
C GLY A 17 47.97 36.54 4.82
N VAL A 18 49.29 36.70 4.94
CA VAL A 18 50.18 37.46 4.05
C VAL A 18 50.22 36.83 2.66
N ALA A 19 49.99 37.63 1.61
CA ALA A 19 50.13 37.20 0.22
C ALA A 19 51.61 37.26 -0.21
N VAL A 20 52.18 36.11 -0.55
CA VAL A 20 53.47 36.00 -1.23
C VAL A 20 53.18 35.73 -2.71
N SER A 21 53.43 36.71 -3.58
CA SER A 21 53.41 36.52 -5.03
C SER A 21 54.70 35.86 -5.49
N LEU A 22 54.63 34.59 -5.87
CA LEU A 22 55.64 33.95 -6.71
C LEU A 22 55.16 34.04 -8.16
N VAL A 23 55.87 34.81 -8.98
CA VAL A 23 55.72 34.80 -10.44
C VAL A 23 56.49 33.59 -10.97
N THR A 24 55.77 32.57 -11.43
CA THR A 24 56.34 31.46 -12.21
C THR A 24 55.86 31.55 -13.65
N ALA A 25 56.82 31.44 -14.58
CA ALA A 25 56.63 31.46 -16.03
C ALA A 25 55.61 30.40 -16.52
N PRO A 26 54.95 30.61 -17.68
CA PRO A 26 54.01 29.64 -18.21
C PRO A 26 54.74 28.37 -18.64
N ALA A 27 54.40 27.24 -18.03
CA ALA A 27 54.78 25.93 -18.52
C ALA A 27 54.04 25.66 -19.83
N TYR A 28 54.78 25.33 -20.88
CA TYR A 28 54.26 24.85 -22.15
C TYR A 28 53.38 23.62 -21.91
N ALA A 29 52.07 23.74 -22.14
CA ALA A 29 51.13 22.63 -22.10
C ALA A 29 51.29 21.80 -23.38
N GLY A 30 51.97 20.65 -23.28
CA GLY A 30 51.83 19.59 -24.27
C GLY A 30 50.39 19.08 -24.31
N PRO A 31 49.94 18.49 -25.43
CA PRO A 31 48.57 17.99 -25.56
C PRO A 31 48.25 16.97 -24.46
N LYS A 32 47.15 17.22 -23.74
CA LYS A 32 46.62 16.35 -22.69
C LYS A 32 46.44 14.93 -23.23
N PRO A 33 47.01 13.88 -22.60
CA PRO A 33 46.71 12.50 -22.95
C PRO A 33 45.20 12.26 -22.90
N PRO A 34 44.61 11.51 -23.85
CA PRO A 34 43.20 11.19 -23.79
C PRO A 34 42.88 10.52 -22.44
N PRO A 35 41.72 10.84 -21.84
CA PRO A 35 41.32 10.18 -20.60
C PRO A 35 41.28 8.67 -20.83
N PRO A 36 41.66 7.85 -19.84
CA PRO A 36 41.48 6.41 -19.94
C PRO A 36 40.01 6.12 -20.30
N PRO A 37 39.74 5.14 -21.17
CA PRO A 37 38.36 4.77 -21.47
C PRO A 37 37.66 4.51 -20.13
N ASN A 38 36.57 5.24 -19.91
CA ASN A 38 35.68 5.01 -18.80
C ASN A 38 35.40 3.51 -18.75
N PRO A 39 35.61 2.79 -17.63
CA PRO A 39 35.18 1.40 -17.54
C PRO A 39 33.75 1.37 -18.04
N ALA A 40 33.51 0.66 -19.14
CA ALA A 40 32.18 0.53 -19.68
C ALA A 40 31.31 0.07 -18.51
N ALA A 41 30.33 0.90 -18.13
CA ALA A 41 29.31 0.46 -17.19
C ALA A 41 28.75 -0.81 -17.80
N ILE A 42 28.99 -1.95 -17.16
CA ILE A 42 28.42 -3.21 -17.61
C ILE A 42 26.90 -2.96 -17.56
N PRO A 43 26.19 -3.03 -18.69
CA PRO A 43 24.74 -2.92 -18.66
C PRO A 43 24.25 -4.11 -17.84
N VAL A 44 23.70 -3.83 -16.66
CA VAL A 44 23.03 -4.86 -15.86
C VAL A 44 21.75 -5.20 -16.63
N ASN A 45 21.80 -6.29 -17.39
CA ASN A 45 20.62 -6.82 -18.05
C ASN A 45 19.64 -7.30 -16.97
N ALA A 46 18.42 -6.77 -16.97
CA ALA A 46 17.34 -7.17 -16.07
C ALA A 46 16.97 -8.67 -16.16
N SER A 47 17.53 -9.39 -17.14
CA SER A 47 17.48 -10.85 -17.32
C SER A 47 18.13 -11.66 -16.19
N ASP A 48 18.84 -11.01 -15.26
CA ASP A 48 19.61 -11.68 -14.20
C ASP A 48 18.90 -11.70 -12.84
N LEU A 49 17.65 -11.21 -12.75
CA LEU A 49 16.83 -11.35 -11.53
C LEU A 49 16.19 -12.76 -11.48
N GLY A 50 16.91 -13.69 -10.85
CA GLY A 50 16.39 -15.03 -10.59
C GLY A 50 15.23 -15.00 -9.61
N ILE A 51 14.21 -15.84 -9.84
CA ILE A 51 13.07 -16.04 -8.94
C ILE A 51 13.17 -17.43 -8.32
N TYR A 52 13.11 -17.52 -7.00
CA TYR A 52 13.41 -18.77 -6.26
C TYR A 52 12.23 -19.31 -5.47
N ASP A 53 11.56 -18.43 -4.72
CA ASP A 53 10.43 -18.79 -3.86
C ASP A 53 9.24 -17.90 -4.22
N THR A 54 8.02 -18.44 -4.23
CA THR A 54 6.80 -17.67 -4.52
C THR A 54 5.68 -18.09 -3.58
N THR A 55 5.04 -17.10 -2.96
CA THR A 55 3.82 -17.28 -2.16
C THR A 55 2.67 -16.53 -2.81
N THR A 56 1.53 -17.20 -3.00
CA THR A 56 0.33 -16.60 -3.57
C THR A 56 -0.63 -16.15 -2.49
N PHE A 57 -1.17 -14.95 -2.64
CA PHE A 57 -2.19 -14.37 -1.78
C PHE A 57 -3.43 -14.02 -2.61
N GLY A 58 -4.60 -14.13 -1.98
CA GLY A 58 -5.87 -13.71 -2.55
C GLY A 58 -6.35 -12.39 -1.95
N PHE A 59 -7.50 -11.95 -2.44
CA PHE A 59 -8.24 -10.81 -1.90
C PHE A 59 -9.54 -11.28 -1.24
N SER A 60 -10.17 -10.38 -0.49
CA SER A 60 -11.50 -10.54 0.08
C SER A 60 -12.31 -9.27 -0.10
N ASN A 61 -13.63 -9.41 -0.08
CA ASN A 61 -14.57 -8.30 -0.14
C ASN A 61 -14.44 -7.42 1.11
N ILE A 62 -14.75 -6.15 0.96
CA ILE A 62 -14.79 -5.20 2.08
C ILE A 62 -16.19 -5.24 2.69
N PHE A 63 -16.30 -5.73 3.93
CA PHE A 63 -17.58 -5.81 4.61
C PHE A 63 -18.19 -4.42 4.85
N GLY A 64 -19.47 -4.25 4.46
CA GLY A 64 -20.16 -2.96 4.49
C GLY A 64 -19.79 -2.02 3.34
N GLY A 65 -18.96 -2.48 2.39
CA GLY A 65 -18.60 -1.76 1.17
C GLY A 65 -19.59 -2.01 0.02
N ASP A 66 -19.10 -1.79 -1.20
CA ASP A 66 -19.83 -2.05 -2.42
C ASP A 66 -19.87 -3.57 -2.63
N THR A 67 -20.88 -4.06 -3.35
CA THR A 67 -21.10 -5.51 -3.50
C THR A 67 -21.20 -5.94 -4.96
N VAL A 68 -20.97 -5.03 -5.90
CA VAL A 68 -21.18 -5.30 -7.34
C VAL A 68 -20.16 -6.31 -7.86
N GLY A 69 -18.95 -6.28 -7.31
CA GLY A 69 -17.81 -7.11 -7.66
C GLY A 69 -17.58 -8.29 -6.72
N ASP A 70 -18.40 -8.47 -5.67
CA ASP A 70 -18.22 -9.51 -4.66
C ASP A 70 -18.05 -10.92 -5.24
N GLY A 71 -18.76 -11.23 -6.33
CA GLY A 71 -18.66 -12.52 -7.02
C GLY A 71 -17.38 -12.70 -7.84
N LEU A 72 -16.62 -11.63 -8.05
CA LEU A 72 -15.37 -11.63 -8.84
C LEU A 72 -14.13 -11.76 -7.98
N VAL A 73 -14.22 -11.67 -6.65
CA VAL A 73 -13.06 -11.62 -5.76
C VAL A 73 -12.06 -12.78 -5.96
N GLY A 74 -12.55 -13.98 -6.25
CA GLY A 74 -11.72 -15.16 -6.49
C GLY A 74 -10.90 -15.12 -7.78
N GLN A 75 -11.15 -14.14 -8.66
CA GLN A 75 -10.40 -13.96 -9.90
C GLN A 75 -9.12 -13.13 -9.72
N PHE A 76 -8.98 -12.48 -8.57
CA PHE A 76 -7.86 -11.61 -8.31
C PHE A 76 -6.91 -12.25 -7.30
N LYS A 77 -5.62 -12.11 -7.57
CA LYS A 77 -4.56 -12.61 -6.70
C LYS A 77 -3.30 -11.81 -6.90
N PHE A 78 -2.38 -11.97 -5.97
CA PHE A 78 -1.02 -11.53 -6.19
C PHE A 78 -0.01 -12.56 -5.71
N ASN A 79 1.09 -12.67 -6.44
CA ASN A 79 2.22 -13.48 -6.07
C ASN A 79 3.29 -12.58 -5.45
N VAL A 80 3.91 -13.06 -4.39
CA VAL A 80 5.09 -12.45 -3.77
C VAL A 80 6.23 -13.41 -3.98
N SER A 81 7.29 -12.94 -4.62
CA SER A 81 8.40 -13.77 -5.06
C SER A 81 9.74 -13.24 -4.53
N LYS A 82 10.57 -14.17 -4.06
CA LYS A 82 11.96 -13.91 -3.67
C LYS A 82 12.82 -13.79 -4.91
N THR A 83 13.62 -12.74 -4.98
CA THR A 83 14.62 -12.57 -6.03
C THR A 83 16.02 -13.01 -5.54
N ASN A 84 17.02 -13.07 -6.41
CA ASN A 84 18.45 -13.20 -6.04
C ASN A 84 19.05 -11.88 -5.54
N THR A 85 18.27 -10.80 -5.50
CA THR A 85 18.67 -9.51 -4.96
C THR A 85 17.96 -9.28 -3.62
N ASN A 86 18.25 -8.16 -2.96
CA ASN A 86 17.49 -7.74 -1.76
C ASN A 86 16.15 -7.11 -2.14
N GLN A 87 15.49 -7.65 -3.16
CA GLN A 87 14.22 -7.16 -3.64
C GLN A 87 13.16 -8.26 -3.57
N VAL A 88 11.92 -7.82 -3.52
CA VAL A 88 10.76 -8.68 -3.51
C VAL A 88 9.87 -8.28 -4.67
N LEU A 89 9.54 -9.25 -5.52
CA LEU A 89 8.67 -9.06 -6.66
C LEU A 89 7.22 -9.32 -6.23
N PHE A 90 6.36 -8.33 -6.40
CA PHE A 90 4.91 -8.49 -6.34
C PHE A 90 4.35 -8.57 -7.76
N GLN A 91 3.59 -9.61 -8.05
CA GLN A 91 2.86 -9.74 -9.31
C GLN A 91 1.37 -9.79 -9.09
N PHE A 92 0.65 -8.78 -9.55
CA PHE A 92 -0.80 -8.68 -9.46
C PHE A 92 -1.45 -9.26 -10.70
N GLU A 93 -2.46 -10.09 -10.53
CA GLU A 93 -3.10 -10.81 -11.62
C GLU A 93 -4.61 -10.69 -11.56
N ASN A 94 -5.21 -10.48 -12.72
CA ASN A 94 -6.64 -10.62 -12.94
C ASN A 94 -6.86 -11.85 -13.84
N THR A 95 -7.32 -12.97 -13.26
CA THR A 95 -7.61 -14.20 -13.99
C THR A 95 -9.09 -14.34 -14.36
N GLY A 96 -9.84 -13.25 -14.26
CA GLY A 96 -11.28 -13.21 -14.46
C GLY A 96 -11.73 -13.48 -15.89
N ALA A 97 -13.03 -13.74 -16.04
CA ALA A 97 -13.69 -13.88 -17.34
C ALA A 97 -14.40 -12.60 -17.79
N VAL A 98 -14.53 -11.60 -16.91
CA VAL A 98 -15.21 -10.33 -17.21
C VAL A 98 -14.23 -9.41 -17.92
N SER A 99 -14.31 -9.37 -19.25
CA SER A 99 -13.38 -8.62 -20.11
C SER A 99 -13.42 -7.10 -19.94
N SER A 100 -14.46 -6.56 -19.32
CA SER A 100 -14.55 -5.13 -19.02
C SER A 100 -13.97 -4.76 -17.64
N ALA A 101 -13.69 -5.75 -16.78
CA ALA A 101 -13.21 -5.52 -15.43
C ALA A 101 -11.68 -5.48 -15.39
N PHE A 102 -11.13 -4.39 -14.85
CA PHE A 102 -9.70 -4.16 -14.77
C PHE A 102 -9.29 -3.61 -13.41
N ILE A 103 -8.11 -4.00 -12.93
CA ILE A 103 -7.51 -3.39 -11.75
C ILE A 103 -6.93 -2.04 -12.17
N SER A 104 -7.36 -0.97 -11.51
CA SER A 104 -7.01 0.41 -11.85
C SER A 104 -6.09 1.07 -10.83
N GLN A 105 -6.07 0.54 -9.61
CA GLN A 105 -5.24 1.03 -8.52
C GLN A 105 -4.84 -0.13 -7.63
N ILE A 106 -3.60 -0.09 -7.12
CA ILE A 106 -3.09 -0.98 -6.08
C ILE A 106 -2.53 -0.10 -4.96
N LYS A 107 -2.87 -0.41 -3.71
CA LYS A 107 -2.44 0.31 -2.53
C LYS A 107 -1.92 -0.66 -1.49
N PHE A 108 -0.88 -0.27 -0.78
CA PHE A 108 -0.27 -1.01 0.30
C PHE A 108 -0.46 -0.20 1.57
N SER A 109 -0.87 -0.85 2.65
CA SER A 109 -0.94 -0.26 3.98
C SER A 109 -0.08 -1.09 4.91
N ASP A 110 0.98 -0.50 5.45
CA ASP A 110 1.81 -1.12 6.48
C ASP A 110 1.46 -0.45 7.82
N THR A 111 1.01 -1.27 8.77
CA THR A 111 0.69 -0.81 10.13
C THR A 111 1.90 -0.77 11.04
N SER A 112 3.10 -1.09 10.54
CA SER A 112 4.31 -1.05 11.35
C SER A 112 4.60 0.38 11.79
N SER A 113 4.53 0.63 13.09
CA SER A 113 4.85 1.93 13.70
C SER A 113 6.35 2.28 13.66
N ASP A 114 7.14 1.47 12.96
CA ASP A 114 8.59 1.49 12.98
C ASP A 114 9.10 2.01 11.64
N SER A 115 9.46 3.30 11.62
CA SER A 115 9.98 3.99 10.44
C SER A 115 11.27 3.39 9.88
N ILE A 116 11.95 2.50 10.63
CA ILE A 116 13.21 1.83 10.24
C ILE A 116 12.91 0.44 9.63
N ASN A 117 11.75 -0.15 9.92
CA ASN A 117 11.29 -1.43 9.38
C ASN A 117 10.13 -1.27 8.38
N ASN A 118 9.81 -0.04 7.98
CA ASN A 118 8.80 0.23 6.98
C ASN A 118 9.25 -0.39 5.65
N LEU A 119 8.41 -1.24 5.06
CA LEU A 119 8.77 -2.06 3.89
C LEU A 119 8.89 -1.24 2.59
N PHE A 120 8.74 0.07 2.70
CA PHE A 120 8.35 0.94 1.61
C PHE A 120 9.52 1.71 0.97
N GLY A 121 10.66 1.05 0.81
CA GLY A 121 11.64 1.42 -0.21
C GLY A 121 11.21 0.85 -1.55
N ILE A 122 10.31 1.51 -2.28
CA ILE A 122 9.98 1.07 -3.64
C ILE A 122 11.18 1.29 -4.54
N SER A 123 11.60 0.23 -5.22
CA SER A 123 12.75 0.25 -6.11
C SER A 123 12.35 0.61 -7.53
N ALA A 124 11.26 0.02 -8.07
CA ALA A 124 10.82 0.26 -9.46
C ALA A 124 9.44 -0.36 -9.81
N ILE A 125 8.80 0.19 -10.85
CA ILE A 125 7.86 -0.58 -11.69
C ILE A 125 8.66 -1.64 -12.44
N ALA A 126 8.28 -2.90 -12.32
CA ALA A 126 9.05 -4.02 -12.84
C ALA A 126 8.49 -4.50 -14.18
N SER A 127 8.46 -3.60 -15.18
CA SER A 127 7.73 -3.82 -16.45
C SER A 127 8.13 -5.09 -17.20
N PHE A 128 9.34 -5.62 -16.99
CA PHE A 128 9.78 -6.91 -17.53
C PHE A 128 8.91 -8.09 -17.07
N TYR A 129 8.33 -8.00 -15.87
CA TYR A 129 7.44 -9.01 -15.28
C TYR A 129 5.96 -8.75 -15.56
N ASN A 130 5.65 -7.72 -16.35
CA ASN A 130 4.29 -7.48 -16.82
C ASN A 130 3.90 -8.49 -17.89
N LYS A 131 2.60 -8.76 -17.99
CA LYS A 131 2.01 -9.52 -19.10
C LYS A 131 0.81 -8.74 -19.61
N GLY A 132 0.76 -8.46 -20.90
CA GLY A 132 -0.32 -7.65 -21.51
C GLY A 132 0.06 -6.18 -21.65
N ILE A 133 -0.94 -5.32 -21.83
CA ILE A 133 -0.80 -3.87 -21.96
C ILE A 133 -1.09 -3.25 -20.58
N VAL A 134 -0.07 -3.26 -19.73
CA VAL A 134 -0.19 -2.80 -18.34
C VAL A 134 0.75 -1.62 -18.09
N GLY A 135 0.18 -0.49 -17.68
CA GLY A 135 0.88 0.77 -17.46
C GLY A 135 0.50 1.40 -16.12
N PHE A 136 1.41 1.36 -15.15
CA PHE A 136 1.18 1.92 -13.82
C PHE A 136 2.26 2.93 -13.47
N GLU A 137 1.87 3.94 -12.71
CA GLU A 137 2.78 4.89 -12.09
C GLU A 137 2.54 4.95 -10.59
N LYS A 138 3.56 5.36 -9.84
CA LYS A 138 3.42 5.59 -8.39
C LYS A 138 2.39 6.68 -8.18
N ASP A 139 1.44 6.45 -7.28
CA ASP A 139 0.48 7.47 -6.88
C ASP A 139 1.18 8.52 -6.02
N LEU A 140 1.48 9.67 -6.64
CA LEU A 140 2.11 10.82 -5.98
C LEU A 140 1.10 11.76 -5.33
N ASN A 141 -0.19 11.55 -5.57
CA ASN A 141 -1.27 12.38 -5.03
C ASN A 141 -1.81 11.80 -3.71
N ASP A 142 -1.23 10.71 -3.22
CA ASP A 142 -1.64 9.99 -2.02
C ASP A 142 -3.17 9.75 -1.97
N THR A 143 -3.75 9.42 -3.13
CA THR A 143 -5.19 9.15 -3.21
C THR A 143 -5.54 7.96 -2.33
N ASN A 144 -6.54 8.10 -1.48
CA ASN A 144 -6.95 6.97 -0.66
C ASN A 144 -7.56 5.89 -1.53
N LEU A 145 -7.30 4.63 -1.17
CA LEU A 145 -8.06 3.51 -1.71
C LEU A 145 -9.55 3.74 -1.36
N ALA A 146 -10.42 3.59 -2.35
CA ALA A 146 -11.86 3.64 -2.12
C ALA A 146 -12.24 2.65 -0.99
N GLN A 147 -13.18 3.04 -0.13
CA GLN A 147 -13.65 2.18 0.98
C GLN A 147 -12.57 1.75 2.00
N SER A 148 -11.39 2.36 1.97
CA SER A 148 -10.31 2.09 2.94
C SER A 148 -10.72 2.29 4.39
N ASN A 149 -11.64 3.20 4.66
CA ASN A 149 -12.20 3.45 6.00
C ASN A 149 -12.98 2.26 6.57
N LEU A 150 -13.38 1.29 5.74
CA LEU A 150 -14.07 0.06 6.14
C LEU A 150 -13.09 -1.11 6.32
N ILE A 151 -11.83 -0.95 5.92
CA ILE A 151 -10.79 -1.96 6.11
C ILE A 151 -10.23 -1.84 7.52
N THR A 152 -10.44 -2.86 8.33
CA THR A 152 -9.95 -2.87 9.72
C THR A 152 -8.43 -2.79 9.76
N GLY A 153 -7.90 -1.80 10.48
CA GLY A 153 -6.46 -1.59 10.62
C GLY A 153 -5.78 -1.17 9.31
N TRP A 154 -6.49 -0.47 8.42
CA TRP A 154 -5.88 0.24 7.30
C TRP A 154 -5.37 1.60 7.78
N GLN A 155 -4.12 1.91 7.44
CA GLN A 155 -3.46 3.19 7.69
C GLN A 155 -3.27 3.90 6.35
N SER A 156 -4.11 4.90 6.07
CA SER A 156 -4.06 5.63 4.81
C SER A 156 -2.87 6.61 4.71
N ASN A 157 -2.41 7.11 5.86
CA ASN A 157 -1.30 8.05 6.01
C ASN A 157 0.09 7.42 5.84
N ASP A 158 0.20 6.10 5.93
CA ASP A 158 1.42 5.32 5.67
C ASP A 158 1.16 4.30 4.55
N SER A 159 0.40 4.75 3.54
CA SER A 159 0.08 3.93 2.38
C SER A 159 0.88 4.38 1.17
N ILE A 160 1.38 3.41 0.41
CA ILE A 160 1.87 3.69 -0.94
C ILE A 160 0.94 3.03 -1.93
N GLY A 161 0.69 3.68 -3.06
CA GLY A 161 -0.01 3.03 -4.15
C GLY A 161 0.50 3.38 -5.51
N PHE A 162 -0.18 2.77 -6.47
CA PHE A 162 0.08 2.84 -7.89
C PHE A 162 -1.26 2.91 -8.61
N ASN A 163 -1.34 3.79 -9.59
CA ASN A 163 -2.53 3.99 -10.40
C ASN A 163 -2.21 3.63 -11.85
N SER A 164 -3.20 3.12 -12.59
CA SER A 164 -3.07 2.96 -14.02
C SER A 164 -2.93 4.34 -14.69
N ILE A 165 -2.00 4.45 -15.64
CA ILE A 165 -1.68 5.70 -16.34
C ILE A 165 -2.91 6.19 -17.13
N GLN A 166 -3.62 5.26 -17.76
CA GLN A 166 -4.91 5.49 -18.40
C GLN A 166 -6.01 4.64 -17.77
N GLN A 167 -7.17 5.24 -17.60
CA GLN A 167 -8.37 4.59 -17.07
C GLN A 167 -9.18 3.95 -18.21
N GLY A 168 -9.66 2.73 -18.00
CA GLY A 168 -10.51 1.99 -18.93
C GLY A 168 -9.97 0.59 -19.25
N ALA A 169 -10.88 -0.31 -19.65
CA ALA A 169 -10.52 -1.66 -20.06
C ALA A 169 -9.70 -1.65 -21.36
N ASN A 170 -8.75 -2.57 -21.47
CA ASN A 170 -7.77 -2.69 -22.56
C ASN A 170 -6.93 -1.43 -22.77
N ARG A 171 -6.65 -0.70 -21.69
CA ARG A 171 -5.77 0.47 -21.71
C ARG A 171 -4.48 0.19 -20.96
N ASP A 172 -4.38 0.67 -19.73
CA ASP A 172 -3.18 0.55 -18.90
C ASP A 172 -3.46 -0.18 -17.57
N GLY A 173 -4.73 -0.51 -17.28
CA GLY A 173 -5.12 -1.31 -16.12
C GLY A 173 -4.65 -2.77 -16.23
N ILE A 174 -4.92 -3.57 -15.21
CA ILE A 174 -4.70 -5.03 -15.28
C ILE A 174 -5.99 -5.70 -15.71
N ASP A 175 -6.12 -5.95 -17.01
CA ASP A 175 -7.27 -6.63 -17.61
C ASP A 175 -7.19 -8.15 -17.43
N GLN A 176 -8.19 -8.85 -17.98
CA GLN A 176 -8.25 -10.30 -18.00
C GLN A 176 -6.95 -10.92 -18.56
N THR A 177 -6.40 -11.87 -17.80
CA THR A 177 -5.16 -12.61 -18.07
C THR A 177 -3.87 -11.78 -18.07
N GLU A 178 -3.95 -10.51 -17.68
CA GLU A 178 -2.80 -9.61 -17.59
C GLU A 178 -2.18 -9.62 -16.19
N LYS A 179 -0.95 -9.10 -16.12
CA LYS A 179 -0.17 -9.03 -14.88
C LYS A 179 0.63 -7.74 -14.77
N LEU A 180 0.67 -7.16 -13.58
CA LEU A 180 1.60 -6.08 -13.22
C LEU A 180 2.67 -6.61 -12.28
N GLY A 181 3.95 -6.33 -12.58
CA GLY A 181 5.08 -6.55 -11.70
C GLY A 181 5.53 -5.27 -10.99
N LEU A 182 5.74 -5.35 -9.68
CA LEU A 182 6.29 -4.27 -8.84
C LEU A 182 7.47 -4.81 -8.02
N LEU A 183 8.58 -4.07 -7.95
CA LEU A 183 9.74 -4.43 -7.14
C LEU A 183 9.87 -3.49 -5.94
N PHE A 184 10.05 -4.11 -4.78
CA PHE A 184 10.29 -3.44 -3.51
C PHE A 184 11.62 -3.87 -2.93
N ASP A 185 12.37 -2.95 -2.35
CA ASP A 185 13.55 -3.28 -1.56
C ASP A 185 13.10 -3.88 -0.23
N GLY A 186 13.63 -5.06 0.11
CA GLY A 186 13.23 -5.73 1.34
C GLY A 186 13.62 -7.20 1.41
N SER A 187 13.39 -7.78 2.58
CA SER A 187 13.56 -9.21 2.83
C SER A 187 12.25 -9.93 2.55
N PHE A 188 12.28 -10.91 1.64
CA PHE A 188 11.14 -11.77 1.33
C PHE A 188 10.48 -12.33 2.60
N ASP A 189 11.25 -12.88 3.53
CA ASP A 189 10.72 -13.48 4.77
C ASP A 189 9.98 -12.45 5.64
N LYS A 190 10.48 -11.21 5.70
CA LYS A 190 9.80 -10.11 6.40
C LYS A 190 8.49 -9.75 5.70
N VAL A 191 8.47 -9.67 4.37
CA VAL A 191 7.25 -9.39 3.58
C VAL A 191 6.18 -10.43 3.86
N ILE A 192 6.54 -11.72 3.74
CA ILE A 192 5.63 -12.83 3.96
C ILE A 192 5.11 -12.83 5.41
N SER A 193 5.98 -12.59 6.39
CA SER A 193 5.57 -12.49 7.80
C SER A 193 4.58 -11.34 8.04
N LYS A 194 4.81 -10.17 7.43
CA LYS A 194 3.91 -9.01 7.55
C LYS A 194 2.57 -9.23 6.87
N LEU A 195 2.54 -9.87 5.70
CA LEU A 195 1.29 -10.25 5.02
C LEU A 195 0.49 -11.26 5.86
N ASN A 196 1.15 -12.30 6.36
CA ASN A 196 0.51 -13.35 7.17
C ASN A 196 -0.04 -12.84 8.52
N SER A 197 0.57 -11.81 9.09
CA SER A 197 0.09 -11.16 10.32
C SER A 197 -0.93 -10.05 10.07
N ASN A 198 -1.33 -9.80 8.81
CA ASN A 198 -2.14 -8.66 8.37
C ASN A 198 -1.53 -7.29 8.76
N GLN A 199 -0.22 -7.23 9.04
CA GLN A 199 0.48 -5.97 9.28
C GLN A 199 0.66 -5.18 8.00
N LEU A 200 1.06 -5.88 6.93
CA LEU A 200 1.00 -5.39 5.56
C LEU A 200 -0.31 -5.87 4.94
N LYS A 201 -1.08 -4.93 4.40
CA LYS A 201 -2.29 -5.21 3.62
C LYS A 201 -2.13 -4.63 2.23
N VAL A 202 -2.63 -5.34 1.24
CA VAL A 202 -2.71 -4.87 -0.14
C VAL A 202 -4.17 -4.70 -0.49
N GLY A 203 -4.54 -3.52 -0.96
CA GLY A 203 -5.87 -3.22 -1.46
C GLY A 203 -5.81 -2.86 -2.93
N MET A 204 -6.93 -3.05 -3.63
CA MET A 204 -7.04 -2.72 -5.04
C MET A 204 -8.42 -2.16 -5.37
N HIS A 205 -8.45 -1.22 -6.32
CA HIS A 205 -9.69 -0.71 -6.89
C HIS A 205 -9.88 -1.28 -8.28
N VAL A 206 -11.00 -1.97 -8.48
CA VAL A 206 -11.37 -2.61 -9.74
C VAL A 206 -12.50 -1.83 -10.36
N GLN A 207 -12.36 -1.49 -11.64
CA GLN A 207 -13.34 -0.72 -12.39
C GLN A 207 -13.88 -1.52 -13.58
N GLY A 208 -14.97 -1.04 -14.18
CA GLY A 208 -15.58 -1.64 -15.37
C GLY A 208 -16.39 -2.90 -15.08
N ILE A 209 -16.74 -3.15 -13.83
CA ILE A 209 -17.62 -4.26 -13.40
C ILE A 209 -19.07 -3.87 -13.74
N TYR A 210 -19.54 -4.29 -14.92
CA TYR A 210 -20.87 -3.89 -15.43
C TYR A 210 -21.09 -2.37 -15.43
N GLY A 211 -20.04 -1.60 -15.75
CA GLY A 211 -20.04 -0.14 -15.71
C GLY A 211 -19.91 0.48 -14.32
N LYS A 212 -19.68 -0.32 -13.27
CA LYS A 212 -19.43 0.09 -11.90
C LYS A 212 -17.99 -0.26 -11.47
N SER A 213 -17.68 -0.04 -10.20
CA SER A 213 -16.40 -0.37 -9.59
C SER A 213 -16.59 -1.00 -8.21
N ASP A 214 -15.56 -1.66 -7.72
CA ASP A 214 -15.53 -2.27 -6.40
C ASP A 214 -14.10 -2.28 -5.84
N THR A 215 -13.96 -2.44 -4.52
CA THR A 215 -12.67 -2.45 -3.83
C THR A 215 -12.50 -3.73 -3.03
N PHE A 216 -11.30 -4.28 -3.08
CA PHE A 216 -10.95 -5.50 -2.38
C PHE A 216 -9.65 -5.32 -1.61
N ALA A 217 -9.45 -6.13 -0.57
CA ALA A 217 -8.24 -6.09 0.24
C ALA A 217 -7.75 -7.50 0.60
N SER A 218 -6.43 -7.64 0.78
CA SER A 218 -5.79 -8.90 1.17
C SER A 218 -5.99 -9.14 2.67
N TYR A 219 -6.45 -10.34 3.02
CA TYR A 219 -6.51 -10.80 4.40
C TYR A 219 -6.09 -12.27 4.48
N VAL A 220 -5.35 -12.62 5.52
CA VAL A 220 -4.98 -14.03 5.80
C VAL A 220 -6.02 -14.73 6.69
N ALA A 221 -6.97 -13.98 7.25
CA ALA A 221 -8.25 -14.51 7.74
C ALA A 221 -9.34 -13.44 7.51
N PRO A 222 -10.49 -13.77 6.90
CA PRO A 222 -11.56 -12.80 6.73
C PRO A 222 -12.00 -12.29 8.12
N PRO A 223 -12.27 -10.99 8.30
CA PRO A 223 -12.89 -10.51 9.52
C PRO A 223 -14.17 -11.32 9.74
N LYS A 224 -14.25 -12.04 10.87
CA LYS A 224 -15.47 -12.72 11.26
C LYS A 224 -16.59 -11.65 11.31
N PRO A 225 -17.78 -11.91 10.73
CA PRO A 225 -18.89 -10.98 10.85
C PRO A 225 -19.04 -10.54 12.30
N PRO A 226 -19.32 -9.26 12.58
CA PRO A 226 -19.71 -8.85 13.92
C PRO A 226 -20.80 -9.81 14.38
N ALA A 227 -20.64 -10.41 15.56
CA ALA A 227 -21.68 -11.25 16.12
C ALA A 227 -22.99 -10.44 16.08
N PRO A 228 -24.12 -11.02 15.62
CA PRO A 228 -25.40 -10.34 15.68
C PRO A 228 -25.57 -9.78 17.09
N VAL A 229 -25.80 -8.48 17.21
CA VAL A 229 -26.16 -7.91 18.50
C VAL A 229 -27.47 -8.59 18.88
N GLU A 230 -27.45 -9.40 19.94
CA GLU A 230 -28.64 -10.00 20.51
C GLU A 230 -29.53 -8.85 20.98
N VAL A 231 -30.44 -8.40 20.12
CA VAL A 231 -31.53 -7.53 20.53
C VAL A 231 -32.38 -8.39 21.45
N PRO A 232 -32.59 -8.02 22.72
CA PRO A 232 -33.45 -8.78 23.61
C PRO A 232 -34.79 -9.00 22.91
N GLU A 233 -35.13 -10.27 22.69
CA GLU A 233 -36.33 -10.63 21.96
C GLU A 233 -37.55 -9.92 22.59
N PRO A 234 -38.54 -9.48 21.78
CA PRO A 234 -39.74 -8.84 22.29
C PRO A 234 -40.52 -9.69 23.31
N THR A 235 -40.26 -11.00 23.38
CA THR A 235 -40.73 -11.92 24.43
C THR A 235 -40.24 -11.51 25.84
N THR A 236 -39.04 -10.95 25.96
CA THR A 236 -38.51 -10.40 27.22
C THR A 236 -39.26 -9.12 27.64
N LEU A 237 -39.67 -8.30 26.68
CA LEU A 237 -40.51 -7.11 26.94
C LEU A 237 -41.94 -7.50 27.35
N VAL A 238 -42.50 -8.52 26.72
CA VAL A 238 -43.83 -9.06 27.07
C VAL A 238 -43.79 -9.72 28.46
N GLY A 239 -42.71 -10.44 28.81
CA GLY A 239 -42.50 -11.01 30.13
C GLY A 239 -42.42 -9.96 31.24
N LEU A 240 -41.74 -8.84 31.00
CA LEU A 240 -41.69 -7.72 31.93
C LEU A 240 -43.04 -6.99 32.03
N GLY A 241 -43.75 -6.78 30.91
CA GLY A 241 -45.08 -6.16 30.90
C GLY A 241 -46.13 -6.94 31.71
N LEU A 242 -46.10 -8.28 31.64
CA LEU A 242 -47.00 -9.15 32.39
C LEU A 242 -46.67 -9.18 33.89
N ALA A 243 -45.39 -9.10 34.27
CA ALA A 243 -44.97 -9.05 35.68
C ALA A 243 -45.46 -7.76 36.38
N PHE A 244 -45.39 -6.61 35.71
CA PHE A 244 -45.92 -5.36 36.25
C PHE A 244 -47.46 -5.28 36.22
N GLY A 245 -48.12 -5.85 35.20
CA GLY A 245 -49.58 -5.91 35.12
C GLY A 245 -50.22 -6.79 36.20
N GLY A 246 -49.59 -7.93 36.53
CA GLY A 246 -50.09 -8.87 37.56
C GLY A 246 -50.02 -8.31 38.98
N MET A 247 -49.00 -7.51 39.31
CA MET A 247 -48.87 -6.89 40.63
C MET A 247 -49.91 -5.79 40.91
N LEU A 248 -50.39 -5.08 39.88
CA LEU A 248 -51.42 -4.04 40.05
C LEU A 248 -52.83 -4.63 40.22
N ALA A 249 -53.13 -5.77 39.60
CA ALA A 249 -54.41 -6.45 39.76
C ALA A 249 -54.56 -7.16 41.12
N SER A 250 -53.45 -7.60 41.73
CA SER A 250 -53.42 -8.28 43.03
C SER A 250 -53.88 -7.40 44.19
N ARG A 251 -53.63 -6.08 44.14
CA ARG A 251 -54.03 -5.14 45.20
C ARG A 251 -55.53 -4.83 45.28
N ARG A 252 -56.34 -5.19 44.27
CA ARG A 252 -57.80 -4.95 44.29
C ARG A 252 -58.62 -6.05 44.97
N ARG A 253 -58.03 -7.17 45.38
CA ARG A 253 -58.76 -8.31 45.98
C ARG A 253 -58.60 -8.45 47.50
N GLN A 254 -57.95 -7.52 48.20
CA GLN A 254 -57.80 -7.54 49.66
C GLN A 254 -58.65 -6.48 50.40
N SER A 255 -59.80 -6.09 49.85
CA SER A 255 -60.83 -5.39 50.63
C SER A 255 -62.18 -6.10 50.47
N ASN A 256 -62.44 -7.04 51.36
CA ASN A 256 -63.74 -7.40 51.93
C ASN A 256 -63.53 -8.36 53.09
#